data_AF-A0A8T6RJV2-F1
#
_entry.id   AF-A0A8T6RJV2-F1
#
_cell.length_a   1.000
_cell.length_b   1.000
_cell.length_c   1.000
_cell.angle_alpha   90.00
_cell.angle_beta   90.00
_cell.angle_gamma   90.00
#
_symmetry.space_group_name_H-M   'P 1'
#
loop_
_entity.id
_entity.type
_entity.pdbx_description
1 polymer ?
#
loop_
_entity_poly.entity_id
_entity_poly.type
_entity_poly.pdbx_seq_one_letter_code
_entity_poly.pdbx_strand_id
1 'polypeptide(L)'
;MSFTNENENLIYNSKAEIIEDALKLLDRYYNPELQDSLNLWKQFRGDLDMVAVGKTTFLAYISGDNSRAFKENIAVEIIEWYKKKNISEMSLEEVLYALKDIWIAANYFTKVEIEIGSKGSYQMYVYHNLRNKRYGEYWGQYFTTFLCNRKNCETELFTRNESFILRIKER
;
A
#
# COMPACT_ATOMS: atom_id res chain seq x y z
N MET A 1 17.86 -24.05 12.80
CA MET A 1 17.94 -22.71 13.41
C MET A 1 19.16 -22.04 12.82
N SER A 2 18.96 -21.13 11.86
CA SER A 2 20.05 -20.37 11.23
C SER A 2 20.55 -19.28 12.18
N PHE A 3 21.83 -18.96 12.09
CA PHE A 3 22.45 -17.88 12.86
C PHE A 3 23.30 -17.01 11.94
N THR A 4 23.37 -15.74 12.30
CA THR A 4 24.16 -14.76 11.56
C THR A 4 25.57 -14.74 12.14
N ASN A 5 26.60 -14.83 11.29
CA ASN A 5 27.97 -14.64 11.75
C ASN A 5 28.31 -13.15 11.96
N GLU A 6 29.51 -12.87 12.45
CA GLU A 6 30.02 -11.52 12.72
C GLU A 6 30.03 -10.59 11.49
N ASN A 7 29.89 -11.15 10.29
CA ASN A 7 29.85 -10.45 9.01
C ASN A 7 28.43 -10.41 8.40
N GLU A 8 27.39 -10.61 9.21
CA GLU A 8 25.98 -10.65 8.79
C GLU A 8 25.62 -11.74 7.75
N ASN A 9 26.49 -12.73 7.53
CA ASN A 9 26.16 -13.83 6.63
C ASN A 9 25.28 -14.87 7.35
N LEU A 10 24.22 -15.30 6.68
CA LEU A 10 23.38 -16.42 7.10
C LEU A 10 24.19 -17.73 7.02
N ILE A 11 24.40 -18.37 8.17
CA ILE A 11 25.00 -19.70 8.26
C ILE A 11 23.89 -20.73 8.45
N TYR A 12 23.93 -21.75 7.58
CA TYR A 12 23.01 -22.87 7.57
C TYR A 12 23.71 -24.14 8.04
N ASN A 13 23.06 -24.92 8.90
CA ASN A 13 23.65 -26.15 9.46
C ASN A 13 23.39 -27.37 8.57
N SER A 14 22.48 -27.28 7.59
CA SER A 14 22.23 -28.37 6.65
C SER A 14 21.74 -27.87 5.29
N LYS A 15 21.91 -28.71 4.26
CA LYS A 15 21.33 -28.48 2.93
C LYS A 15 19.80 -28.41 2.97
N ALA A 16 19.14 -29.15 3.88
CA ALA A 16 17.70 -29.11 4.03
C ALA A 16 17.21 -27.73 4.52
N GLU A 17 17.92 -27.14 5.49
CA GLU A 17 17.62 -25.78 5.96
C GLU A 17 17.81 -24.73 4.86
N ILE A 18 18.83 -24.87 4.01
CA ILE A 18 19.04 -24.00 2.85
C ILE A 18 17.86 -24.09 1.88
N ILE A 19 17.41 -25.30 1.57
CA ILE A 19 16.29 -25.53 0.65
C ILE A 19 15.00 -24.94 1.23
N GLU A 20 14.74 -25.15 2.53
CA GLU A 20 13.54 -24.62 3.18
C GLU A 20 13.51 -23.09 3.18
N ASP A 21 14.62 -22.43 3.50
CA ASP A 21 14.70 -20.98 3.46
C ASP A 21 14.64 -20.43 2.02
N ALA A 22 15.25 -21.11 1.06
CA ALA A 22 15.13 -20.76 -0.36
C ALA A 22 13.68 -20.85 -0.84
N LEU A 23 12.94 -21.89 -0.43
CA LEU A 23 11.52 -22.03 -0.74
C LEU A 23 10.69 -20.92 -0.08
N LYS A 24 10.97 -20.53 1.17
CA LYS A 24 10.30 -19.40 1.83
C LYS A 24 10.58 -18.07 1.12
N LEU A 25 11.81 -17.85 0.66
CA LEU A 25 12.18 -16.65 -0.10
C LEU A 25 11.48 -16.63 -1.47
N LEU A 26 11.43 -17.77 -2.15
CA LEU A 26 10.72 -17.92 -3.42
C LEU A 26 9.22 -17.66 -3.25
N ASP A 27 8.62 -18.25 -2.21
CA ASP A 27 7.21 -18.08 -1.88
C ASP A 27 6.88 -16.61 -1.58
N ARG A 28 7.70 -15.93 -0.78
CA ARG A 28 7.57 -14.49 -0.52
C ARG A 28 7.71 -13.64 -1.79
N TYR A 29 8.63 -13.99 -2.69
CA TYR A 29 8.83 -13.25 -3.93
C TYR A 29 7.60 -13.31 -4.84
N TYR A 30 6.95 -14.49 -4.92
CA TYR A 30 5.72 -14.68 -5.69
C TYR A 30 4.46 -14.19 -4.97
N ASN A 31 4.48 -14.17 -3.63
CA ASN A 31 3.38 -13.73 -2.77
C ASN A 31 3.86 -12.56 -1.86
N PRO A 32 3.98 -11.33 -2.40
CA PRO A 32 4.50 -10.17 -1.67
C PRO A 32 3.75 -9.85 -0.37
N GLU A 33 2.48 -10.23 -0.25
CA GLU A 33 1.65 -10.07 0.93
C GLU A 33 2.14 -10.87 2.15
N LEU A 34 3.01 -11.86 1.95
CA LEU A 34 3.62 -12.65 3.02
C LEU A 34 4.87 -11.98 3.61
N GLN A 35 5.27 -10.81 3.09
CA GLN A 35 6.49 -10.11 3.50
C GLN A 35 6.24 -9.10 4.61
N ASP A 36 7.28 -8.85 5.43
CA ASP A 36 7.31 -7.68 6.29
C ASP A 36 7.49 -6.39 5.45
N SER A 37 7.15 -5.25 6.05
CA SER A 37 7.17 -3.95 5.37
C SER A 37 8.54 -3.55 4.82
N LEU A 38 9.65 -3.98 5.44
CA LEU A 38 11.00 -3.63 4.99
C LEU A 38 11.38 -4.41 3.74
N ASN A 39 11.09 -5.71 3.71
CA ASN A 39 11.34 -6.55 2.54
C ASN A 39 10.40 -6.17 1.38
N LEU A 40 9.12 -5.90 1.68
CA LEU A 40 8.18 -5.37 0.70
C LEU A 40 8.69 -4.06 0.09
N TRP A 41 9.19 -3.13 0.92
CA TRP A 41 9.80 -1.88 0.44
C TRP A 41 11.01 -2.10 -0.47
N LYS A 42 11.91 -3.03 -0.11
CA LYS A 42 13.09 -3.36 -0.93
C LYS A 42 12.69 -3.91 -2.30
N GLN A 43 11.75 -4.85 -2.32
CA GLN A 43 11.26 -5.43 -3.57
C GLN A 43 10.50 -4.39 -4.40
N PHE A 44 9.61 -3.62 -3.77
CA PHE A 44 8.88 -2.52 -4.41
C PHE A 44 9.83 -1.54 -5.10
N ARG A 45 10.94 -1.18 -4.45
CA ARG A 45 11.95 -0.28 -5.03
C ARG A 45 12.75 -0.95 -6.16
N GLY A 46 13.09 -2.23 -6.01
CA GLY A 46 13.88 -2.98 -7.01
C GLY A 46 13.09 -3.35 -8.26
N ASP A 47 11.82 -3.74 -8.12
CA ASP A 47 10.98 -4.21 -9.23
C ASP A 47 10.37 -3.06 -10.04
N LEU A 48 10.09 -1.93 -9.39
CA LEU A 48 9.36 -0.82 -10.01
C LEU A 48 10.24 0.41 -10.28
N ASP A 49 11.48 0.47 -9.78
CA ASP A 49 12.39 1.63 -9.93
C ASP A 49 11.76 2.97 -9.45
N MET A 50 10.89 2.92 -8.44
CA MET A 50 10.09 4.08 -8.02
C MET A 50 10.42 4.60 -6.62
N VAL A 51 10.45 5.93 -6.49
CA VAL A 51 10.25 6.64 -5.21
C VAL A 51 8.74 6.73 -4.94
N ALA A 52 8.00 5.61 -4.99
CA ALA A 52 6.54 5.52 -4.76
C ALA A 52 5.67 6.67 -5.33
N VAL A 53 6.11 7.33 -6.42
CA VAL A 53 5.47 8.46 -7.08
C VAL A 53 5.90 8.39 -8.55
N GLY A 54 4.93 8.27 -9.47
CA GLY A 54 5.21 8.30 -10.90
C GLY A 54 5.76 9.65 -11.35
N LYS A 55 6.56 9.68 -12.43
CA LYS A 55 7.12 10.93 -12.97
C LYS A 55 6.04 11.97 -13.25
N THR A 56 4.91 11.54 -13.80
CA THR A 56 3.78 12.42 -14.11
C THR A 56 3.07 12.91 -12.85
N THR A 57 2.91 12.04 -11.85
CA THR A 57 2.39 12.39 -10.52
C THR A 57 3.29 13.42 -9.82
N PHE A 58 4.62 13.25 -9.94
CA PHE A 58 5.60 14.20 -9.40
C PHE A 58 5.53 15.58 -10.08
N LEU A 59 5.38 15.62 -11.41
CA LEU A 59 5.16 16.87 -12.14
C LEU A 59 3.84 17.54 -11.72
N ALA A 60 2.79 16.76 -11.47
CA ALA A 60 1.53 17.27 -10.96
C ALA A 60 1.68 17.88 -9.55
N TYR A 61 2.52 17.29 -8.69
CA TYR A 61 2.83 17.86 -7.37
C TYR A 61 3.52 19.22 -7.48
N ILE A 62 4.52 19.34 -8.36
CA ILE A 62 5.28 20.59 -8.54
C ILE A 62 4.40 21.69 -9.13
N SER A 63 3.48 21.33 -10.03
CA SER A 63 2.55 22.30 -10.66
C SER A 63 1.34 22.65 -9.79
N GLY A 64 1.12 21.93 -8.67
CA GLY A 64 -0.06 22.10 -7.82
C GLY A 64 -1.36 21.55 -8.41
N ASP A 65 -1.28 20.78 -9.51
CA ASP A 65 -2.44 20.14 -10.14
C ASP A 65 -2.77 18.81 -9.47
N ASN A 66 -3.41 18.89 -8.30
CA ASN A 66 -3.80 17.72 -7.53
C ASN A 66 -4.76 16.79 -8.31
N SER A 67 -5.66 17.35 -9.13
CA SER A 67 -6.61 16.56 -9.91
C SER A 67 -5.88 15.63 -10.89
N ARG A 68 -4.89 16.16 -11.60
CA ARG A 68 -4.05 15.35 -12.49
C ARG A 68 -3.26 14.31 -11.70
N ALA A 69 -2.71 14.69 -10.56
CA ALA A 69 -1.98 13.77 -9.69
C ALA A 69 -2.86 12.60 -9.22
N PHE A 70 -4.14 12.84 -8.93
CA PHE A 70 -5.09 11.81 -8.51
C PHE A 70 -5.54 10.90 -9.65
N LYS A 71 -5.54 11.37 -10.90
CA LYS A 71 -5.97 10.59 -12.06
C LYS A 71 -4.84 9.79 -12.69
N GLU A 72 -3.65 10.39 -12.76
CA GLU A 72 -2.45 9.84 -13.41
C GLU A 72 -1.48 9.25 -12.37
N ASN A 73 -2.00 8.79 -11.23
CA ASN A 73 -1.22 8.04 -10.26
C ASN A 73 -1.03 6.60 -10.70
N ILE A 74 -0.05 5.95 -10.09
CA ILE A 74 0.40 4.57 -10.36
C ILE A 74 -0.21 3.53 -9.40
N ALA A 75 -1.24 3.90 -8.62
CA ALA A 75 -1.78 3.01 -7.58
C ALA A 75 -2.32 1.71 -8.16
N VAL A 76 -2.92 1.76 -9.35
CA VAL A 76 -3.47 0.56 -10.00
C VAL A 76 -2.34 -0.43 -10.25
N GLU A 77 -1.29 0.01 -10.93
CA GLU A 77 -0.13 -0.80 -11.30
C GLU A 77 0.55 -1.39 -10.06
N ILE A 78 0.68 -0.59 -8.99
CA ILE A 78 1.26 -1.07 -7.73
C ILE A 78 0.37 -2.13 -7.07
N ILE A 79 -0.93 -1.90 -7.00
CA ILE A 79 -1.87 -2.83 -6.35
C ILE A 79 -1.95 -4.14 -7.14
N GLU A 80 -1.99 -4.07 -8.47
CA GLU A 80 -1.98 -5.26 -9.34
C GLU A 80 -0.65 -6.02 -9.23
N TRP A 81 0.48 -5.31 -9.16
CA TRP A 81 1.78 -5.94 -8.88
C TRP A 81 1.83 -6.62 -7.51
N TYR A 82 1.25 -5.99 -6.47
CA TYR A 82 1.23 -6.50 -5.11
C TYR A 82 0.33 -7.73 -4.97
N LYS A 83 -0.87 -7.68 -5.55
CA LYS A 83 -1.87 -8.77 -5.46
C LYS A 83 -1.75 -9.82 -6.56
N LYS A 84 -0.88 -9.62 -7.56
CA LYS A 84 -0.74 -10.48 -8.76
C LYS A 84 -2.08 -10.77 -9.45
N LYS A 85 -2.99 -9.79 -9.43
CA LYS A 85 -4.38 -9.92 -9.86
C LYS A 85 -4.82 -8.60 -10.50
N ASN A 86 -5.70 -8.64 -11.50
CA ASN A 86 -6.18 -7.40 -12.10
C ASN A 86 -7.11 -6.65 -11.14
N ILE A 87 -7.04 -5.32 -11.09
CA ILE A 87 -7.85 -4.53 -10.16
C ILE A 87 -9.35 -4.76 -10.36
N SER A 88 -9.79 -5.05 -11.59
CA SER A 88 -11.20 -5.32 -11.90
C SER A 88 -11.72 -6.61 -11.23
N GLU A 89 -10.85 -7.56 -10.96
CA GLU A 89 -11.19 -8.86 -10.36
C GLU A 89 -11.14 -8.84 -8.82
N MET A 90 -10.57 -7.78 -8.24
CA MET A 90 -10.45 -7.65 -6.78
C MET A 90 -11.77 -7.25 -6.13
N SER A 91 -12.07 -7.72 -4.92
CA SER A 91 -13.11 -7.12 -4.08
C SER A 91 -12.68 -5.73 -3.59
N LEU A 92 -13.63 -4.91 -3.15
CA LEU A 92 -13.30 -3.63 -2.50
C LEU A 92 -12.40 -3.87 -1.28
N GLU A 93 -12.70 -4.90 -0.48
CA GLU A 93 -11.89 -5.29 0.67
C GLU A 93 -10.44 -5.62 0.30
N GLU A 94 -10.22 -6.43 -0.75
CA GLU A 94 -8.88 -6.76 -1.25
C GLU A 94 -8.09 -5.49 -1.63
N VAL A 95 -8.76 -4.52 -2.27
CA VAL A 95 -8.18 -3.23 -2.64
C VAL A 95 -7.84 -2.39 -1.40
N LEU A 96 -8.71 -2.35 -0.39
CA LEU A 96 -8.46 -1.57 0.83
C LEU A 96 -7.26 -2.12 1.60
N TYR A 97 -7.15 -3.44 1.73
CA TYR A 97 -5.97 -4.05 2.36
C TYR A 97 -4.70 -3.81 1.54
N ALA A 98 -4.77 -3.86 0.21
CA ALA A 98 -3.63 -3.48 -0.64
C ALA A 98 -3.18 -2.03 -0.40
N LEU A 99 -4.12 -1.08 -0.37
CA LEU A 99 -3.84 0.33 -0.06
C LEU A 99 -3.19 0.48 1.31
N LYS A 100 -3.68 -0.23 2.32
CA LYS A 100 -3.09 -0.24 3.66
C LYS A 100 -1.63 -0.69 3.63
N ASP A 101 -1.36 -1.88 3.07
CA ASP A 101 -0.05 -2.51 3.17
C ASP A 101 1.01 -1.72 2.39
N ILE A 102 0.68 -1.31 1.17
CA ILE A 102 1.58 -0.57 0.27
C ILE A 102 1.93 0.80 0.85
N TRP A 103 0.95 1.57 1.34
CA TRP A 103 1.22 2.94 1.81
C TRP A 103 1.89 2.98 3.19
N ILE A 104 1.72 1.95 4.02
CA ILE A 104 2.53 1.75 5.22
C ILE A 104 3.97 1.40 4.82
N ALA A 105 4.17 0.45 3.89
CA ALA A 105 5.50 0.06 3.44
C ALA A 105 6.26 1.22 2.76
N ALA A 106 5.54 2.08 2.01
CA ALA A 106 6.08 3.29 1.41
C ALA A 106 6.25 4.46 2.41
N ASN A 107 5.97 4.25 3.70
CA ASN A 107 6.17 5.21 4.78
C ASN A 107 5.38 6.53 4.63
N TYR A 108 4.23 6.50 3.97
CA TYR A 108 3.32 7.64 3.91
C TYR A 108 2.48 7.78 5.19
N PHE A 109 2.18 6.66 5.84
CA PHE A 109 1.33 6.59 7.03
C PHE A 109 1.98 5.74 8.11
N THR A 110 1.73 6.10 9.35
CA THR A 110 2.24 5.36 10.52
C THR A 110 1.34 4.16 10.85
N LYS A 111 0.05 4.25 10.52
CA LYS A 111 -0.93 3.20 10.79
C LYS A 111 -2.13 3.37 9.88
N VAL A 112 -2.70 2.24 9.44
CA VAL A 112 -3.99 2.18 8.75
C VAL A 112 -4.82 1.05 9.36
N GLU A 113 -6.04 1.36 9.79
CA GLU A 113 -7.03 0.41 10.31
C GLU A 113 -8.23 0.38 9.38
N ILE A 114 -8.77 -0.82 9.16
CA ILE A 114 -9.94 -1.03 8.32
C ILE A 114 -10.98 -1.74 9.17
N GLU A 115 -12.15 -1.12 9.32
CA GLU A 115 -13.33 -1.73 9.94
C GLU A 115 -14.32 -2.11 8.85
N ILE A 116 -14.76 -3.36 8.89
CA ILE A 116 -15.77 -3.89 7.97
C ILE A 116 -17.12 -3.79 8.66
N GLY A 117 -18.00 -2.97 8.11
CA GLY A 117 -19.38 -2.83 8.54
C GLY A 117 -20.30 -3.84 7.84
N SER A 118 -21.60 -3.71 8.12
CA SER A 118 -22.61 -4.53 7.43
C SER A 118 -22.90 -4.00 6.03
N LYS A 119 -23.32 -4.89 5.12
CA LYS A 119 -23.82 -4.56 3.76
C LYS A 119 -22.83 -3.75 2.89
N GLY A 120 -21.57 -4.18 2.80
CA GLY A 120 -20.58 -3.53 1.93
C GLY A 120 -20.18 -2.13 2.39
N SER A 121 -20.27 -1.86 3.69
CA SER A 121 -19.76 -0.63 4.29
C SER A 121 -18.40 -0.86 4.93
N TYR A 122 -17.49 0.09 4.76
CA TYR A 122 -16.13 0.03 5.27
C TYR A 122 -15.76 1.38 5.90
N GLN A 123 -14.90 1.35 6.92
CA GLN A 123 -14.26 2.55 7.44
C GLN A 123 -12.76 2.36 7.46
N MET A 124 -12.04 3.26 6.81
CA MET A 124 -10.58 3.28 6.80
C MET A 124 -10.09 4.44 7.65
N TYR A 125 -9.37 4.13 8.73
CA TYR A 125 -8.74 5.09 9.62
C TYR A 125 -7.26 5.15 9.30
N VAL A 126 -6.77 6.33 8.92
CA VAL A 126 -5.39 6.52 8.49
C VAL A 126 -4.71 7.53 9.40
N TYR A 127 -3.54 7.18 9.92
CA TYR A 127 -2.77 7.99 10.87
C TYR A 127 -1.43 8.42 10.25
N HIS A 128 -1.01 9.65 10.53
CA HIS A 128 0.24 10.22 10.04
C HIS A 128 0.84 11.20 11.07
N ASN A 129 2.15 11.42 11.00
CA ASN A 129 2.91 12.20 11.99
C ASN A 129 3.19 13.66 11.58
N LEU A 130 2.67 14.12 10.43
CA LEU A 130 2.95 15.46 9.90
C LEU A 130 2.21 16.63 10.59
N ARG A 131 1.28 16.36 11.51
CA ARG A 131 0.51 17.37 12.28
C ARG A 131 -0.13 18.46 11.41
N ASN A 132 -0.50 18.12 10.18
CA ASN A 132 -1.05 19.05 9.20
C ASN A 132 -2.28 18.44 8.54
N LYS A 133 -3.44 19.06 8.78
CA LYS A 133 -4.72 18.63 8.21
C LYS A 133 -4.71 18.56 6.67
N ARG A 134 -3.94 19.42 6.00
CA ARG A 134 -3.84 19.43 4.52
C ARG A 134 -3.29 18.13 3.97
N TYR A 135 -2.44 17.43 4.74
CA TYR A 135 -1.91 16.12 4.34
C TYR A 135 -3.02 15.06 4.32
N GLY A 136 -3.85 15.02 5.38
CA GLY A 136 -5.02 14.14 5.43
C GLY A 136 -6.08 14.49 4.40
N GLU A 137 -6.31 15.79 4.13
CA GLU A 137 -7.21 16.24 3.07
C GLU A 137 -6.74 15.78 1.68
N TYR A 138 -5.44 15.92 1.40
CA TYR A 138 -4.84 15.47 0.15
C TYR A 138 -4.98 13.96 -0.05
N TRP A 139 -4.53 13.16 0.92
CA TRP A 139 -4.58 11.69 0.81
C TRP A 139 -5.99 11.12 0.89
N GLY A 140 -6.87 11.76 1.66
CA GLY A 140 -8.29 11.42 1.67
C GLY A 140 -8.92 11.60 0.30
N GLN A 141 -8.68 12.74 -0.36
CA GLN A 141 -9.17 12.99 -1.73
C GLN A 141 -8.53 12.06 -2.76
N TYR A 142 -7.24 11.74 -2.61
CA TYR A 142 -6.55 10.75 -3.43
C TYR A 142 -7.28 9.39 -3.36
N PHE A 143 -7.53 8.87 -2.15
CA PHE A 143 -8.19 7.58 -1.97
C PHE A 143 -9.66 7.61 -2.39
N THR A 144 -10.40 8.68 -2.09
CA THR A 144 -11.75 8.89 -2.62
C THR A 144 -11.76 8.78 -4.15
N THR A 145 -10.91 9.55 -4.82
CA THR A 145 -10.86 9.58 -6.29
C THR A 145 -10.52 8.22 -6.86
N PHE A 146 -9.51 7.55 -6.29
CA PHE A 146 -9.10 6.22 -6.71
C PHE A 146 -10.23 5.19 -6.54
N LEU A 147 -10.83 5.11 -5.36
CA LEU A 147 -11.85 4.11 -5.05
C LEU A 147 -13.14 4.34 -5.84
N CYS A 148 -13.62 5.59 -5.94
CA CYS A 148 -14.82 5.91 -6.72
C CYS A 148 -14.64 5.57 -8.20
N ASN A 149 -13.45 5.80 -8.76
CA ASN A 149 -13.15 5.50 -10.16
C ASN A 149 -13.00 4.00 -10.45
N ARG A 150 -12.66 3.18 -9.46
CA ARG A 150 -12.30 1.76 -9.67
C ARG A 150 -13.29 0.76 -9.10
N LYS A 151 -14.06 1.13 -8.08
CA LYS A 151 -14.92 0.21 -7.31
C LYS A 151 -16.36 0.66 -7.15
N ASN A 152 -16.83 1.63 -7.94
CA ASN A 152 -18.21 2.13 -7.91
C ASN A 152 -18.74 2.34 -6.48
N CYS A 153 -17.97 3.05 -5.65
CA CYS A 153 -18.31 3.28 -4.26
C CYS A 153 -18.55 4.77 -4.00
N GLU A 154 -19.25 5.05 -2.91
CA GLU A 154 -19.39 6.38 -2.32
C GLU A 154 -18.45 6.51 -1.13
N THR A 155 -17.90 7.71 -0.93
CA THR A 155 -17.03 7.96 0.21
C THR A 155 -17.35 9.26 0.93
N GLU A 156 -17.23 9.26 2.25
CA GLU A 156 -17.22 10.45 3.09
C GLU A 156 -15.86 10.60 3.79
N LEU A 157 -15.27 11.78 3.72
CA LEU A 157 -13.94 12.07 4.27
C LEU A 157 -14.03 12.99 5.49
N PHE A 158 -13.43 12.56 6.60
CA PHE A 158 -13.27 13.35 7.83
C PHE A 158 -11.80 13.50 8.16
N THR A 159 -11.30 14.73 8.24
CA THR A 159 -9.85 15.00 8.41
C THR A 159 -9.56 15.70 9.74
N ARG A 160 -8.44 15.29 10.36
CA ARG A 160 -7.84 15.85 11.57
C ARG A 160 -6.36 16.17 11.31
N ASN A 161 -5.67 16.74 12.28
CA ASN A 161 -4.27 17.15 12.11
C ASN A 161 -3.29 15.97 11.94
N GLU A 162 -3.59 14.81 12.52
CA GLU A 162 -2.72 13.63 12.54
C GLU A 162 -3.41 12.38 11.99
N SER A 163 -4.62 12.53 11.45
CA SER A 163 -5.38 11.40 10.90
C SER A 163 -6.50 11.84 9.97
N PHE A 164 -7.00 10.89 9.20
CA PHE A 164 -8.27 11.02 8.50
C PHE A 164 -9.04 9.71 8.52
N ILE A 165 -10.37 9.82 8.35
CA ILE A 165 -11.30 8.70 8.28
C ILE A 165 -11.98 8.78 6.93
N LEU A 166 -11.94 7.68 6.19
CA LEU A 166 -12.69 7.50 4.97
C LEU A 166 -13.79 6.47 5.22
N ARG A 167 -15.04 6.91 5.24
CA ARG A 167 -16.19 6.00 5.22
C ARG A 167 -16.50 5.66 3.78
N ILE A 168 -16.68 4.39 3.49
CA ILE A 168 -16.81 3.88 2.13
C ILE A 168 -18.04 2.98 2.09
N LYS A 169 -18.85 3.13 1.05
CA LYS A 169 -20.03 2.31 0.82
C LYS A 169 -20.06 1.85 -0.63
N GLU A 170 -20.11 0.55 -0.84
CA GLU A 170 -20.31 -0.03 -2.17
C GLU A 170 -21.73 0.29 -2.67
N ARG A 171 -21.88 0.66 -3.94
CA ARG A 171 -23.19 0.97 -4.55
C ARG A 171 -23.87 -0.25 -5.12
#